data_AF-A0AAJ4TE33-F1
#
_entry.id   AF-A0AAJ4TE33-F1
#
_cell.length_a   1.000
_cell.length_b   1.000
_cell.length_c   1.000
_cell.angle_alpha   90.00
_cell.angle_beta   90.00
_cell.angle_gamma   90.00
#
_symmetry.space_group_name_H-M   'P 1'
#
loop_
_entity.id
_entity.type
_entity.pdbx_description
1 polymer ?
#
loop_
_entity_poly.entity_id
_entity_poly.type
_entity_poly.pdbx_seq_one_letter_code
_entity_poly.pdbx_strand_id
1 'polypeptide(L)' 'MPTLTRLVVFLALIAALIYGAMYALANFIKPDQHEIAVEIPASSLHPVPIAPAVPDQPSGE' A
#
# COMPACT_ATOMS: atom_id res chain seq x y z
N MET A 1 18.81 47.88 -7.09
CA MET A 1 18.55 47.23 -5.79
C MET A 1 17.94 45.85 -6.07
N PRO A 2 18.71 44.76 -6.00
CA PRO A 2 18.29 43.41 -6.44
C PRO A 2 17.41 42.71 -5.39
N THR A 3 16.26 43.29 -5.05
CA THR A 3 15.35 42.76 -4.02
C THR A 3 14.42 41.67 -4.57
N LEU A 4 13.87 41.87 -5.78
CA LEU A 4 12.98 40.90 -6.43
C LEU A 4 13.72 39.61 -6.79
N THR A 5 14.91 39.71 -7.39
CA THR A 5 15.73 38.52 -7.73
C THR A 5 16.08 37.71 -6.48
N ARG A 6 16.42 38.37 -5.36
CA ARG A 6 16.65 37.66 -4.08
C ARG A 6 15.40 36.96 -3.57
N LEU A 7 14.22 37.59 -3.67
CA LEU A 7 12.97 36.98 -3.26
C LEU A 7 12.67 35.71 -4.08
N VAL A 8 12.82 35.79 -5.41
CA VAL A 8 12.57 34.65 -6.29
C VAL A 8 13.56 33.51 -6.03
N VAL A 9 14.85 33.81 -5.88
CA VAL A 9 15.86 32.80 -5.52
C VAL A 9 15.55 32.15 -4.17
N PHE A 10 15.09 32.94 -3.20
CA PHE A 10 14.70 32.42 -1.90
C PHE A 10 13.49 31.48 -1.99
N LEU A 11 12.47 31.84 -2.77
CA LEU A 11 11.32 30.96 -3.02
C LEU A 11 11.72 29.69 -3.77
N ALA A 12 12.60 29.78 -4.77
CA ALA A 12 13.11 28.63 -5.50
C ALA A 12 13.87 27.66 -4.58
N LEU A 13 14.67 28.19 -3.65
CA LEU A 13 15.35 27.37 -2.64
C LEU A 13 14.36 26.64 -1.73
N ILE A 14 13.33 27.33 -1.24
CA ILE A 14 12.30 26.69 -0.40
C ILE A 14 11.58 25.59 -1.18
N ALA A 15 11.17 25.88 -2.42
CA ALA A 15 10.50 24.91 -3.29
C ALA A 15 11.40 23.68 -3.53
N ALA A 16 12.69 23.90 -3.80
CA ALA A 16 13.66 22.83 -3.98
C ALA A 16 13.84 21.98 -2.71
N LEU A 17 13.86 22.59 -1.53
CA LEU A 17 13.97 21.87 -0.25
C LEU A 17 12.72 21.03 0.02
N ILE A 18 11.53 21.59 -0.17
CA ILE A 18 10.26 20.86 0.03
C ILE A 18 10.16 19.69 -0.94
N TYR A 19 10.38 19.96 -2.23
CA TYR A 19 10.32 18.93 -3.26
C TYR A 19 11.41 17.87 -3.05
N GLY A 20 12.63 18.27 -2.73
CA GLY A 20 13.74 17.37 -2.43
C GLY A 20 13.45 16.48 -1.23
N ALA A 21 12.86 17.02 -0.17
CA ALA A 21 12.41 16.23 0.98
C ALA A 21 11.34 15.21 0.58
N MET A 22 10.29 15.63 -0.13
CA MET A 22 9.25 14.71 -0.61
C MET A 22 9.82 13.61 -1.51
N TYR A 23 10.68 13.97 -2.47
CA TYR A 23 11.34 13.02 -3.36
C TYR A 23 12.18 12.02 -2.57
N ALA A 24 12.92 12.49 -1.57
CA ALA A 24 13.74 11.62 -0.73
C ALA A 24 12.88 10.64 0.07
N LEU A 25 11.80 11.12 0.69
CA LEU A 25 10.84 10.26 1.41
C LEU A 25 10.28 9.18 0.50
N ALA A 26 9.79 9.56 -0.70
CA ALA A 26 9.13 8.64 -1.61
C ALA A 26 10.06 7.53 -2.14
N ASN A 27 11.34 7.84 -2.36
CA ASN A 27 12.27 6.91 -3.01
C ASN A 27 13.16 6.14 -2.03
N PHE A 28 13.54 6.74 -0.90
CA PHE A 28 14.52 6.13 0.01
C PHE A 28 13.88 5.55 1.28
N ILE A 29 12.63 5.88 1.59
CA ILE A 29 11.94 5.30 2.73
C ILE A 29 11.09 4.12 2.26
N LYS A 30 11.37 2.96 2.84
CA LYS A 30 10.56 1.75 2.64
C LYS A 30 9.45 1.71 3.69
N PRO A 31 8.20 1.42 3.30
CA PRO A 31 7.14 1.21 4.26
C PRO A 31 7.42 -0.07 5.07
N ASP A 32 7.21 0.02 6.38
CA ASP A 32 7.31 -1.14 7.27
C ASP A 32 6.08 -2.03 7.09
N GLN A 33 6.30 -3.31 6.77
CA GLN A 33 5.23 -4.28 6.58
C GLN A 33 4.98 -4.98 7.91
N HIS A 34 3.81 -4.71 8.49
CA HIS A 34 3.33 -5.41 9.68
C HIS A 34 2.19 -6.37 9.30
N GLU A 35 2.12 -7.49 10.01
CA GLU A 35 1.04 -8.45 9.84
C GLU A 35 -0.25 -7.88 10.44
N ILE A 36 -1.31 -7.82 9.63
CA ILE A 36 -2.64 -7.36 10.06
C ILE A 36 -3.54 -8.59 10.09
N ALA A 37 -3.87 -9.07 11.29
CA ALA A 37 -4.90 -10.06 11.49
C ALA A 37 -6.26 -9.37 11.63
N VAL A 38 -7.19 -9.63 10.71
CA VAL A 38 -8.58 -9.19 10.82
C VAL A 38 -9.41 -10.39 11.25
N GLU A 39 -10.07 -10.28 12.41
CA GLU A 39 -11.06 -11.28 12.82
C GLU A 39 -12.25 -11.23 11.86
N ILE A 40 -12.53 -12.34 11.18
CA ILE A 40 -13.69 -12.45 10.31
C ILE A 40 -14.86 -12.97 11.16
N PRO A 41 -15.92 -12.17 11.37
CA PRO A 41 -17.08 -12.63 12.11
C PRO A 41 -17.78 -13.74 11.33
N ALA A 42 -18.32 -14.74 12.05
CA ALA A 42 -18.96 -15.91 11.45
C ALA A 42 -20.15 -15.54 10.54
N SER A 43 -20.80 -14.40 10.81
CA SER A 43 -21.88 -13.84 9.97
C SER A 43 -21.44 -13.44 8.56
N SER A 44 -20.14 -13.25 8.32
CA SER A 44 -19.57 -12.92 7.01
C SER A 44 -19.04 -14.13 6.24
N LEU A 45 -19.02 -15.31 6.86
CA LEU A 45 -18.59 -16.55 6.21
C LEU A 45 -19.76 -17.13 5.41
N HIS A 46 -19.61 -17.22 4.08
CA HIS A 46 -20.53 -18.00 3.26
C HIS A 46 -20.19 -19.49 3.44
N PRO A 47 -21.10 -20.33 3.95
CA PRO A 47 -20.85 -21.75 4.07
C PRO A 47 -20.68 -22.33 2.67
N VAL A 48 -19.47 -22.80 2.33
CA VAL A 48 -19.28 -23.69 1.19
C VAL A 48 -19.61 -25.09 1.70
N PRO A 49 -20.69 -25.74 1.24
CA PRO A 49 -20.93 -27.13 1.58
C PRO A 49 -19.74 -27.93 1.05
N ILE A 50 -18.94 -28.50 1.96
CA ILE A 50 -17.99 -29.54 1.59
C ILE A 50 -18.87 -30.71 1.16
N ALA A 51 -19.09 -30.84 -0.15
CA ALA A 51 -19.62 -32.07 -0.70
C ALA A 51 -18.68 -33.18 -0.23
N PRO A 52 -19.18 -34.26 0.38
CA PRO A 52 -18.35 -35.41 0.68
C PRO A 52 -17.60 -35.78 -0.60
N ALA A 53 -16.26 -35.84 -0.54
CA ALA A 53 -15.50 -36.51 -1.59
C ALA A 53 -16.11 -37.90 -1.67
N VAL A 54 -16.90 -38.17 -2.71
CA VAL A 54 -17.64 -39.42 -2.89
C VAL A 54 -16.61 -40.54 -2.71
N PRO A 55 -16.63 -41.27 -1.58
CA PRO A 55 -15.83 -42.46 -1.45
C PRO A 55 -16.42 -43.43 -2.47
N ASP A 56 -15.59 -43.89 -3.39
CA ASP A 56 -15.95 -44.84 -4.44
C ASP A 56 -16.78 -44.23 -5.59
N GLN A 57 -16.14 -43.40 -6.43
CA GLN A 57 -16.44 -43.44 -7.86
C GLN A 57 -15.66 -44.64 -8.44
N PRO A 58 -16.27 -45.82 -8.66
CA PRO A 58 -15.65 -46.77 -9.56
C PRO A 58 -15.56 -46.07 -10.91
N SER A 59 -14.35 -46.01 -11.45
CA SER A 59 -14.11 -45.67 -12.85
C SER A 59 -14.81 -46.75 -13.68
N GLY A 60 -16.10 -46.57 -13.90
CA GLY A 60 -16.90 -47.40 -14.79
C GLY A 60 -16.62 -46.94 -16.21
N GLU A 61 -15.82 -47.76 -16.91
CA GLU A 61 -15.71 -47.97 -18.36
C GLU A 61 -15.71 -46.76 -19.31
#